data_AF-A0A7Z9VGA4-F1
#
_entry.id   AF-A0A7Z9VGA4-F1
#
_cell.length_a   1.000
_cell.length_b   1.000
_cell.length_c   1.000
_cell.angle_alpha   90.00
_cell.angle_beta   90.00
_cell.angle_gamma   90.00
#
_symmetry.space_group_name_H-M   'P 1'
#
loop_
_entity.id
_entity.type
_entity.pdbx_description
1 polymer ?
#
loop_
_entity_poly.entity_id
_entity_poly.type
_entity_poly.pdbx_seq_one_letter_code
_entity_poly.pdbx_strand_id
1 'polypeptide(L)' 'GQDVTECTGGAQAITEANLSARYHTHCDPRLNAKQSLELAFLLAEILKDGRDRQPKRAAAGR' A
#
# COMPACT_ATOMS: atom_id res chain seq x y z
N GLY A 1 0.81 10.61 6.25
CA GLY A 1 2.17 10.08 6.48
C GLY A 1 3.20 11.17 6.25
N GLN A 2 4.42 10.98 6.76
CA GLN A 2 5.55 11.87 6.45
C GLN A 2 6.05 11.58 5.02
N ASP A 3 6.64 12.59 4.38
CA ASP A 3 7.29 12.45 3.08
C ASP A 3 8.75 11.98 3.31
N VAL A 4 8.95 10.66 3.36
CA VAL A 4 10.24 10.02 3.60
C VAL A 4 10.68 9.18 2.40
N THR A 5 11.97 8.88 2.35
CA THR A 5 12.59 8.04 1.33
C THR A 5 13.22 6.82 1.99
N GLU A 6 12.39 5.99 2.63
CA GLU A 6 12.87 4.84 3.41
C GLU A 6 12.71 3.53 2.63
N CYS A 7 11.67 3.37 1.80
CA CYS A 7 11.46 2.22 0.93
C CYS A 7 11.69 2.57 -0.56
N THR A 8 12.32 1.68 -1.32
CA THR A 8 12.50 1.83 -2.78
C THR A 8 11.22 1.51 -3.56
N GLY A 9 11.14 1.97 -4.81
CA GLY A 9 10.01 1.72 -5.70
C GLY A 9 8.79 2.61 -5.45
N GLY A 10 7.60 2.03 -5.62
CA GLY A 10 6.31 2.74 -5.67
C GLY A 10 6.18 3.66 -6.89
N ALA A 11 5.04 4.34 -7.02
CA ALA A 11 4.77 5.23 -8.15
C ALA A 11 5.75 6.42 -8.28
N GLN A 12 6.48 6.76 -7.22
CA GLN A 12 7.53 7.80 -7.23
C GLN A 12 8.89 7.28 -7.73
N ALA A 13 9.02 5.97 -7.96
CA ALA A 13 10.26 5.32 -8.39
C ALA A 13 11.47 5.68 -7.50
N ILE A 14 11.31 5.53 -6.18
CA ILE A 14 12.40 5.80 -5.22
C ILE A 14 13.53 4.80 -5.47
N THR A 15 14.72 5.31 -5.81
CA THR A 15 15.93 4.51 -6.00
C THR A 15 16.74 4.42 -4.70
N GLU A 16 17.72 3.51 -4.65
CA GLU A 16 18.65 3.42 -3.52
C GLU A 16 19.40 4.75 -3.28
N ALA A 17 19.76 5.45 -4.35
CA ALA A 17 20.41 6.77 -4.25
C ALA A 17 19.51 7.84 -3.61
N ASN A 18 18.18 7.67 -3.67
CA ASN A 18 17.25 8.59 -3.04
C ASN A 18 17.11 8.38 -1.54
N LEU A 19 17.55 7.22 -1.00
CA LEU A 19 17.29 6.89 0.40
C LEU A 19 17.90 7.91 1.36
N SER A 20 19.13 8.36 1.07
CA SER A 20 19.86 9.33 1.89
C SER A 20 19.19 10.70 2.03
N ALA A 21 18.20 11.04 1.18
CA ALA A 21 17.57 12.35 1.20
C ALA A 21 16.72 12.57 2.46
N ARG A 22 15.94 11.57 2.88
CA ARG A 22 14.96 11.66 3.98
C ARG A 22 14.78 10.32 4.71
N TYR A 23 15.87 9.60 4.98
CA TYR A 23 15.85 8.42 5.84
C TYR A 23 15.85 8.86 7.31
N HIS A 24 14.71 8.73 8.01
CA HIS A 24 14.57 9.26 9.37
C HIS A 24 14.37 8.18 10.44
N THR A 25 14.08 6.95 10.05
CA THR A 25 13.97 5.82 10.98
C THR A 25 15.34 5.18 11.24
N HIS A 26 15.56 4.71 12.46
CA HIS A 26 16.71 3.86 12.81
C HIS A 26 16.31 2.37 12.90
N CYS A 27 15.00 2.09 12.83
CA CYS A 27 14.45 0.74 12.78
C CYS A 27 14.24 0.34 11.30
N ASP A 28 13.16 -0.38 11.00
CA ASP A 28 12.82 -0.75 9.64
C ASP A 28 12.30 0.46 8.81
N PRO A 29 12.62 0.50 7.51
CA PRO A 29 12.15 1.53 6.61
C PRO A 29 10.63 1.56 6.47
N ARG A 30 10.05 2.77 6.56
CA ARG A 30 8.59 2.97 6.50
C ARG A 30 8.14 3.35 5.09
N LEU A 31 6.92 2.95 4.74
CA LEU A 31 6.24 3.49 3.56
C LEU A 31 5.94 4.98 3.77
N ASN A 32 6.22 5.79 2.75
CA ASN A 32 5.79 7.18 2.76
C ASN A 32 4.29 7.30 2.49
N ALA A 33 3.76 8.54 2.56
CA ALA A 33 2.33 8.78 2.36
C ALA A 33 1.80 8.32 0.99
N LYS A 34 2.58 8.46 -0.09
CA LYS A 34 2.15 8.07 -1.44
C LYS A 34 2.19 6.56 -1.60
N GLN A 35 3.26 5.90 -1.17
CA GLN A 35 3.39 4.44 -1.18
C GLN A 35 2.29 3.77 -0.34
N SER A 36 1.96 4.36 0.82
CA SER A 36 0.87 3.86 1.68
C SER A 36 -0.50 3.97 1.01
N LEU A 37 -0.75 5.07 0.30
CA LEU A 37 -2.01 5.28 -0.42
C LEU A 37 -2.13 4.34 -1.64
N GLU A 38 -1.02 4.15 -2.36
CA GLU A 38 -0.93 3.17 -3.45
C GLU A 38 -1.27 1.76 -2.96
N LEU A 39 -0.66 1.33 -1.84
CA LEU A 39 -0.98 0.05 -1.21
C LEU A 39 -2.46 -0.05 -0.80
N ALA A 40 -3.04 1.02 -0.25
CA ALA A 40 -4.46 1.04 0.13
C ALA A 40 -5.38 0.82 -1.09
N PHE A 41 -5.09 1.44 -2.23
CA PHE A 41 -5.86 1.20 -3.46
C PHE A 41 -5.68 -0.22 -4.00
N LEU A 42 -4.45 -0.75 -4.00
CA LEU A 42 -4.19 -2.14 -4.41
C LEU A 42 -4.98 -3.14 -3.54
N LEU A 43 -4.97 -2.95 -2.22
CA LEU A 43 -5.75 -3.77 -1.31
C LEU A 43 -7.26 -3.63 -1.52
N ALA A 44 -7.75 -2.42 -1.80
CA ALA A 44 -9.16 -2.19 -2.09
C ALA A 44 -9.64 -2.96 -3.32
N GLU A 45 -8.85 -2.97 -4.40
CA GLU A 45 -9.17 -3.76 -5.60
C GLU A 45 -9.08 -5.26 -5.35
N ILE A 46 -8.07 -5.76 -4.63
CA ILE A 46 -7.99 -7.18 -4.24
C ILE A 46 -9.23 -7.61 -3.44
N LEU A 47 -9.66 -6.78 -2.48
CA LEU A 47 -10.85 -7.05 -1.68
C LEU A 47 -12.14 -6.98 -2.51
N LYS A 48 -12.21 -6.09 -3.49
CA LYS A 48 -13.35 -5.97 -4.41
C LYS A 48 -13.46 -7.19 -5.32
N ASP A 49 -12.35 -7.58 -5.95
CA ASP A 49 -12.25 -8.81 -6.74
C ASP A 49 -12.67 -10.05 -5.93
N GLY A 50 -12.24 -10.12 -4.67
CA GLY A 50 -12.62 -11.19 -3.76
C GLY A 50 -14.13 -11.24 -3.47
N ARG A 51 -14.79 -10.08 -3.33
CA ARG A 51 -16.25 -10.00 -3.17
C ARG A 51 -17.00 -10.39 -4.43
N ASP A 52 -16.55 -9.94 -5.59
CA ASP A 52 -17.21 -10.20 -6.87
C ASP A 52 -17.12 -11.68 -7.26
N ARG A 53 -16.06 -12.36 -6.83
CA ARG A 53 -15.87 -13.82 -7.02
C ARG A 53 -16.64 -14.66 -6.00
N GLN A 54 -17.16 -14.09 -4.92
CA GLN A 54 -17.93 -14.84 -3.93
C GLN A 54 -19.38 -14.97 -4.41
N PRO A 55 -19.91 -16.18 -4.68
CA PRO A 55 -21.32 -16.32 -5.01
C PRO A 55 -22.12 -15.74 -3.84
N LYS A 56 -23.06 -14.84 -4.13
CA LYS A 56 -23.96 -14.24 -3.14
C LYS A 56 -24.46 -15.38 -2.26
N ARG A 57 -24.04 -15.43 -0.99
CA ARG A 57 -24.61 -16.37 -0.01
C ARG A 57 -26.11 -16.10 -0.08
N ALA A 58 -26.84 -17.02 -0.71
CA ALA A 58 -28.27 -16.90 -0.90
C ALA A 58 -28.85 -16.58 0.47
N ALA A 59 -29.54 -15.45 0.57
CA ALA A 59 -30.17 -14.97 1.79
C ALA A 59 -30.91 -16.15 2.43
N ALA A 60 -30.31 -16.70 3.49
CA ALA A 60 -30.83 -17.86 4.16
C ALA A 60 -32.05 -17.42 4.97
N GLY A 61 -33.22 -17.77 4.45
CA GLY A 61 -34.42 -18.11 5.22
C GLY A 61 -35.10 -16.98 5.98
N ARG A 62 -36.33 -16.69 5.57
CA ARG A 62 -37.37 -16.20 6.49
C ARG A 62 -37.68 -17.27 7.53
#